data_AF-A0A919JA11-F1
#
_entry.id   AF-A0A919JA11-F1
#
_cell.length_a   1.000
_cell.length_b   1.000
_cell.length_c   1.000
_cell.angle_alpha   90.00
_cell.angle_beta   90.00
_cell.angle_gamma   90.00
#
_symmetry.space_group_name_H-M   'P 1'
#
loop_
_entity.id
_entity.type
_entity.pdbx_description
1 polymer ?
#
loop_
_entity_poly.entity_id
_entity_poly.type
_entity_poly.pdbx_seq_one_letter_code
_entity_poly.pdbx_strand_id
1 'polypeptide(L)' 'MATVRVTAGSTPLNGWTTGLTLPSGTAVTSTWNATAQGTTGPVSFTNVAYNGAVPAGGYIEFGFQGTGTGPTATPTCTAG' A
#
# COMPACT_ATOMS: atom_id res chain seq x y z
N MET A 1 5.42 12.12 -3.58
CA MET A 1 5.69 10.67 -3.52
C MET A 1 5.48 10.22 -2.08
N ALA A 2 4.94 9.02 -1.88
CA ALA A 2 4.73 8.45 -0.56
C ALA A 2 5.25 7.00 -0.54
N THR A 3 5.88 6.62 0.57
CA THR A 3 6.37 5.26 0.82
C THR A 3 5.58 4.69 1.98
N VAL A 4 5.09 3.47 1.81
CA VAL A 4 4.29 2.74 2.80
C VAL A 4 5.05 1.48 3.17
N ARG A 5 5.24 1.28 4.48
CA ARG A 5 5.86 0.07 5.03
C ARG A 5 4.78 -0.89 5.51
N VAL A 6 4.77 -2.08 4.95
CA VAL A 6 3.95 -3.21 5.36
C VAL A 6 4.78 -4.09 6.28
N THR A 7 4.40 -4.19 7.55
CA THR A 7 5.10 -5.02 8.54
C THR A 7 4.28 -6.26 8.83
N ALA A 8 4.88 -7.43 8.70
CA ALA A 8 4.30 -8.68 9.15
C ALA A 8 4.43 -8.80 10.67
N GLY A 9 3.34 -9.18 11.34
CA GLY A 9 3.35 -9.46 12.77
C GLY A 9 4.00 -10.80 13.09
N SER A 10 3.37 -11.58 13.97
CA SER A 10 3.82 -12.93 14.33
C SER A 10 3.54 -13.98 13.25
N THR A 11 2.72 -13.66 12.24
CA THR A 11 2.34 -14.57 11.15
C THR A 11 2.98 -14.08 9.85
N PRO A 12 3.60 -14.95 9.04
CA PRO A 12 4.05 -14.57 7.72
C PRO A 12 2.85 -14.16 6.84
N LEU A 13 3.08 -13.17 5.98
CA LEU A 13 2.12 -12.76 4.96
C LEU A 13 2.39 -13.57 3.70
N ASN A 14 1.35 -14.12 3.07
CA ASN A 14 1.46 -14.71 1.72
C ASN A 14 0.85 -13.79 0.66
N GLY A 15 -0.03 -12.89 1.08
CA GLY A 15 -0.45 -11.71 0.34
C GLY A 15 -0.79 -10.59 1.31
N TRP A 16 -0.70 -9.36 0.83
CA TRP A 16 -1.10 -8.19 1.59
C TRP A 16 -1.87 -7.22 0.70
N THR A 17 -2.90 -6.66 1.29
CA THR A 17 -3.69 -5.60 0.69
C THR A 17 -3.73 -4.45 1.67
N THR A 18 -3.36 -3.25 1.23
CA THR A 18 -3.48 -2.04 2.02
C THR A 18 -4.53 -1.09 1.47
N GLY A 19 -5.45 -0.62 2.30
CA GLY A 19 -6.43 0.39 1.94
C GLY A 19 -5.99 1.78 2.40
N LEU A 20 -6.09 2.76 1.51
CA LEU A 20 -5.78 4.17 1.82
C LEU A 20 -6.79 5.11 1.19
N THR A 21 -7.40 5.97 2.01
CA THR A 21 -8.28 7.02 1.51
C THR A 21 -7.46 8.28 1.23
N LEU A 22 -7.39 8.65 -0.05
CA LEU A 22 -6.77 9.88 -0.50
C LEU A 22 -7.71 11.08 -0.25
N PRO A 23 -7.17 12.22 0.21
CA PRO A 23 -7.94 13.45 0.33
C PRO A 23 -8.42 13.95 -1.04
N SER A 24 -9.51 14.72 -1.03
CA SER A 24 -10.05 15.32 -2.25
C SER A 24 -9.00 16.22 -2.93
N GLY A 25 -8.96 16.18 -4.26
CA GLY A 25 -7.92 16.85 -5.05
C GLY A 25 -6.59 16.10 -5.13
N THR A 26 -6.52 14.88 -4.59
CA THR A 26 -5.35 13.99 -4.72
C THR A 26 -5.66 12.82 -5.63
N ALA A 27 -4.71 12.47 -6.50
CA ALA A 27 -4.83 11.33 -7.40
C ALA A 27 -3.51 10.55 -7.49
N VAL A 28 -3.56 9.22 -7.46
CA VAL A 28 -2.43 8.34 -7.77
C VAL A 28 -2.15 8.41 -9.27
N THR A 29 -0.90 8.65 -9.63
CA THR A 29 -0.42 8.67 -11.02
C THR A 29 0.48 7.48 -11.35
N SER A 30 1.24 6.97 -10.38
CA SER A 30 2.12 5.81 -10.58
C SER A 30 2.34 5.06 -9.28
N THR A 31 2.63 3.77 -9.38
CA THR A 31 2.90 2.90 -8.24
C THR A 31 4.07 1.98 -8.56
N TRP A 32 4.80 1.56 -7.53
CA TRP A 32 5.87 0.57 -7.66
C TRP A 32 5.82 -0.38 -6.47
N ASN A 33 6.26 -1.62 -6.70
CA ASN A 33 6.20 -2.71 -5.72
C ASN A 33 4.76 -2.97 -5.18
N ALA A 34 3.73 -2.47 -5.86
CA ALA A 34 2.33 -2.65 -5.51
C ALA A 34 1.47 -2.39 -6.74
N THR A 35 0.26 -2.95 -6.75
CA THR A 35 -0.78 -2.63 -7.73
C THR A 35 -1.86 -1.79 -7.05
N ALA A 36 -2.06 -0.54 -7.50
CA ALA A 36 -3.19 0.26 -7.05
C ALA A 36 -4.47 -0.08 -7.83
N GLN A 37 -5.53 -0.43 -7.09
CA GLN A 37 -6.90 -0.37 -7.55
C GLN A 37 -7.49 0.99 -7.16
N GLY A 38 -7.77 1.80 -8.17
CA GLY A 38 -8.29 3.15 -8.03
C GLY A 38 -7.19 4.20 -8.03
N THR A 39 -7.58 5.44 -8.31
CA THR A 39 -6.66 6.59 -8.38
C THR A 39 -7.09 7.73 -7.47
N THR A 40 -8.35 7.82 -7.03
CA THR A 40 -8.88 8.92 -6.22
C THR A 40 -9.84 8.40 -5.14
N GLY A 41 -9.93 9.07 -3.99
CA GLY A 41 -10.80 8.63 -2.89
C GLY A 41 -10.23 7.36 -2.23
N PRO A 42 -11.01 6.28 -2.03
CA PRO A 42 -10.50 5.03 -1.47
C PRO A 42 -9.69 4.26 -2.53
N VAL A 43 -8.38 4.16 -2.31
CA VAL A 43 -7.45 3.41 -3.15
C VAL A 43 -6.97 2.17 -2.40
N SER A 44 -7.00 1.02 -3.06
CA SER A 44 -6.51 -0.23 -2.52
C SER A 44 -5.20 -0.60 -3.20
N PHE A 45 -4.13 -0.81 -2.44
CA PHE A 45 -2.85 -1.30 -2.97
C PHE A 45 -2.68 -2.77 -2.61
N THR A 46 -2.47 -3.61 -3.61
CA THR A 46 -2.20 -5.04 -3.41
C THR A 46 -0.75 -5.35 -3.73
N ASN A 47 -0.22 -6.38 -3.07
CA ASN A 47 1.11 -6.90 -3.38
C ASN A 47 1.20 -7.36 -4.85
N VAL A 48 2.40 -7.30 -5.41
CA VAL A 48 2.73 -7.95 -6.68
C VAL A 48 3.21 -9.37 -6.41
N ALA A 49 3.22 -10.22 -7.45
CA ALA A 49 3.48 -11.66 -7.30
C ALA A 49 4.80 -11.99 -6.57
N TYR A 50 5.83 -11.16 -6.73
CA TYR A 50 7.15 -11.42 -6.15
C TYR A 50 7.33 -10.88 -4.71
N ASN A 51 6.41 -10.05 -4.20
CA ASN A 51 6.56 -9.41 -2.89
C ASN A 51 5.35 -9.59 -1.95
N GLY A 52 4.49 -10.57 -2.24
CA GLY A 52 3.41 -10.97 -1.35
C GLY A 52 3.89 -11.73 -0.12
N ALA A 53 5.00 -12.48 -0.26
CA ALA A 53 5.58 -13.27 0.81
C ALA A 53 6.43 -12.39 1.74
N VAL A 54 5.98 -12.21 2.98
CA VAL A 54 6.70 -11.46 4.01
C VAL A 54 6.87 -12.37 5.22
N PRO A 55 8.11 -12.67 5.65
CA PRO A 55 8.32 -13.52 6.82
C PRO A 55 7.78 -12.84 8.08
N ALA A 56 7.40 -13.62 9.09
CA ALA A 56 6.97 -13.09 10.39
C ALA A 56 8.05 -12.16 10.98
N GLY A 57 7.64 -10.99 11.48
CA GLY A 57 8.55 -9.94 11.96
C GLY A 57 9.31 -9.21 10.84
N GLY A 58 9.14 -9.61 9.58
CA GLY A 58 9.68 -8.94 8.42
C GLY A 58 8.84 -7.73 7.98
N TYR A 59 9.38 -6.97 7.04
CA TYR A 59 8.66 -5.86 6.43
C TYR A 59 9.00 -5.75 4.94
N ILE A 60 8.10 -5.11 4.21
CA ILE A 60 8.31 -4.68 2.83
C ILE A 60 7.92 -3.22 2.73
N GLU A 61 8.55 -2.53 1.80
CA GLU A 61 8.16 -1.18 1.43
C GLU A 61 7.66 -1.14 -0.02
N PHE A 62 6.51 -0.50 -0.19
CA PHE A 62 6.02 -0.11 -1.50
C PHE A 62 5.83 1.39 -1.54
N GLY A 63 5.65 1.95 -2.72
CA GLY A 63 5.37 3.36 -2.83
C GLY A 63 4.50 3.71 -4.00
N PHE A 64 4.00 4.93 -3.93
CA PHE A 64 3.18 5.50 -4.98
C PHE A 64 3.49 6.98 -5.16
N GLN A 65 3.33 7.42 -6.39
CA GLN A 65 3.34 8.80 -6.78
C GLN A 65 1.91 9.21 -7.05
N GLY A 66 1.55 10.37 -6.50
CA GLY A 66 0.31 11.03 -6.80
C GLY A 66 0.51 12.53 -6.87
N THR A 67 -0.48 13.21 -7.44
CA THR A 67 -0.59 14.66 -7.51
C THR A 67 -1.50 15.14 -6.40
N GLY A 68 -1.15 16.22 -5.70
CA GLY A 68 -1.95 16.80 -4.61
C GLY A 68 -1.29 16.67 -3.24
N THR A 69 -2.11 16.72 -2.19
CA THR A 69 -1.65 16.64 -0.79
C THR A 69 -1.42 15.18 -0.42
N GLY A 70 -0.28 14.87 0.18
CA GLY A 70 -0.01 13.51 0.66
C GLY A 70 -1.11 13.05 1.65
N PRO A 71 -1.52 11.77 1.61
CA PRO A 71 -2.51 11.28 2.56
C PRO A 71 -1.95 11.34 3.98
N THR A 72 -2.74 11.90 4.90
CA THR A 72 -2.48 11.90 6.35
C THR A 72 -3.08 10.70 7.07
N ALA A 73 -3.91 9.92 6.37
CA ALA A 73 -4.50 8.70 6.91
C ALA A 73 -3.48 7.57 6.99
N THR A 74 -3.51 6.83 8.10
CA THR A 74 -2.75 5.59 8.23
C THR A 74 -3.37 4.53 7.32
N PRO A 75 -2.62 3.92 6.39
CA PRO A 75 -3.15 2.83 5.58
C PRO A 75 -3.52 1.64 6.48
N THR A 76 -4.68 1.03 6.21
CA THR A 76 -5.06 -0.23 6.85
C THR A 76 -4.42 -1.38 6.08
N CYS A 77 -3.90 -2.39 6.76
CA CYS A 77 -3.33 -3.58 6.13
C CYS A 77 -4.18 -4.79 6.45
N THR A 78 -4.56 -5.56 5.43
CA THR A 78 -5.22 -6.85 5.55
C THR A 78 -4.29 -7.91 4.97
N ALA A 79 -3.93 -8.86 5.84
CA ALA A 79 -3.12 -10.02 5.51
C ALA A 79 -4.01 -11.16 4.99
N GLY A 80 -3.55 -11.84 3.93
CA GLY A 80 -4.14 -13.07 3.40
C GLY A 80 -3.20 -14.25 3.54
#